data_AF-A0A8T7LJW4-F1
#
_entry.id   AF-A0A8T7LJW4-F1
#
_cell.length_a   1.000
_cell.length_b   1.000
_cell.length_c   1.000
_cell.angle_alpha   90.00
_cell.angle_beta   90.00
_cell.angle_gamma   90.00
#
_symmetry.space_group_name_H-M   'P 1'
#
loop_
_entity.id
_entity.type
_entity.pdbx_description
1 polymer ?
#
loop_
_entity_poly.entity_id
_entity_poly.type
_entity_poly.pdbx_seq_one_letter_code
_entity_poly.pdbx_strand_id
1 'polypeptide(L)'
;MTAEQYGPVNALAVWDAADEHPIYLVTTHTDLDHAVALYRRRAQIETYFSDQKSRGFRINRSHLSDPVRLTRLLIATTLACLWVVYLGVVARRDAVSGRIHRSNRCDLSLFSLGLRLLVSCLRHQRTIPRGLPKPLVRARQHALKSSVR
;
A
#
# COMPACT_ATOMS: atom_id res chain seq x y z
N MET A 1 -23.34 29.03 13.42
CA MET A 1 -21.92 28.67 13.31
C MET A 1 -21.49 28.16 14.68
N THR A 2 -21.38 26.84 14.84
CA THR A 2 -21.03 26.23 16.13
C THR A 2 -19.56 26.50 16.42
N ALA A 3 -19.31 27.24 17.50
CA ALA A 3 -18.01 27.46 18.10
C ALA A 3 -17.52 26.19 18.82
N GLU A 4 -17.56 25.04 18.15
CA GLU A 4 -16.83 23.86 18.62
C GLU A 4 -15.36 24.11 18.30
N GLN A 5 -14.63 24.48 19.35
CA GLN A 5 -13.18 24.60 19.34
C GLN A 5 -12.59 23.29 18.81
N TYR A 6 -12.09 23.31 17.57
CA TYR A 6 -11.19 22.26 17.10
C TYR A 6 -10.07 22.14 18.14
N GLY A 7 -9.89 20.93 18.68
CA GLY A 7 -8.86 20.64 19.68
C GLY A 7 -7.46 21.03 19.19
N PRO A 8 -6.43 20.96 20.06
CA PRO A 8 -5.09 21.43 19.69
C PRO A 8 -4.64 20.84 18.36
N VAL A 9 -4.34 21.72 17.41
CA VAL A 9 -3.80 21.37 16.09
C VAL A 9 -2.31 21.69 16.08
N ASN A 10 -1.51 20.75 15.63
CA ASN A 10 -0.08 20.90 15.44
C ASN A 10 0.21 21.19 13.96
N ALA A 11 1.08 22.16 13.70
CA ALA A 11 1.59 22.46 12.38
C ALA A 11 3.11 22.23 12.37
N LEU A 12 3.61 21.50 11.37
CA LEU A 12 5.02 21.17 11.20
C LEU A 12 5.46 21.57 9.80
N ALA A 13 6.69 22.05 9.68
CA ALA A 13 7.40 22.13 8.42
C ALA A 13 8.46 21.01 8.41
N VAL A 14 8.44 20.16 7.39
CA VAL A 14 9.33 18.99 7.27
C VAL A 14 10.11 19.11 5.98
N TRP A 15 11.44 19.05 6.04
CA TRP A 15 12.33 19.08 4.87
C TRP A 15 13.55 18.18 5.12
N ASP A 16 14.08 17.59 4.05
CA ASP A 16 15.43 17.02 4.07
C ASP A 16 16.45 18.08 3.59
N ALA A 17 17.74 17.86 3.85
CA ALA A 17 18.81 18.76 3.43
C ALA A 17 18.92 18.90 1.90
N ALA A 18 18.35 17.95 1.16
CA ALA A 18 18.31 17.95 -0.30
C ALA A 18 17.08 18.66 -0.90
N ASP A 19 16.09 19.03 -0.09
CA ASP A 19 14.83 19.62 -0.57
C ASP A 19 14.91 21.15 -0.62
N GLU A 20 14.45 21.75 -1.73
CA GLU A 20 14.42 23.21 -1.91
C GLU A 20 13.31 23.88 -1.09
N HIS A 21 12.21 23.15 -0.80
CA HIS A 21 11.04 23.68 -0.11
C HIS A 21 10.52 22.70 0.94
N PRO A 22 10.07 23.18 2.12
CA PRO A 22 9.51 22.31 3.15
C PRO A 22 8.09 21.85 2.81
N ILE A 23 7.75 20.65 3.29
CA ILE A 23 6.39 20.11 3.32
C ILE A 23 5.72 20.59 4.60
N TYR A 24 4.60 21.30 4.47
CA TYR A 24 3.78 21.70 5.62
C TYR A 24 2.78 20.60 5.97
N LEU A 25 2.83 20.10 7.20
CA LEU A 25 1.93 19.10 7.75
C LEU A 25 1.09 19.72 8.86
N VAL A 26 -0.24 19.56 8.75
CA VAL A 26 -1.20 19.94 9.80
C VAL A 26 -1.81 18.67 10.36
N THR A 27 -1.74 18.48 11.68
CA THR A 27 -2.16 17.24 12.32
C THR A 27 -2.74 17.46 13.72
N THR A 28 -3.68 16.61 14.11
CA THR A 28 -4.19 16.51 15.49
C THR A 28 -3.43 15.49 16.33
N HIS A 29 -2.41 14.83 15.76
CA HIS A 29 -1.55 13.90 16.50
C HIS A 29 -0.67 14.65 17.49
N THR A 30 -0.63 14.17 18.74
CA THR A 30 0.26 14.67 19.80
C THR A 30 1.70 14.24 19.60
N ASP A 31 1.93 13.05 19.06
CA ASP A 31 3.26 12.55 18.69
C ASP A 31 3.60 12.98 17.25
N LEU A 32 4.47 13.98 17.15
CA LEU A 32 4.90 14.60 15.90
C LEU A 32 5.76 13.67 15.04
N ASP A 33 6.66 12.91 15.66
CA ASP A 33 7.51 11.94 14.95
C ASP A 33 6.66 10.81 14.36
N HIS A 34 5.66 10.35 15.11
CA HIS A 34 4.68 9.39 14.61
C HIS A 34 3.86 9.97 13.46
N ALA A 35 3.40 11.22 13.56
CA ALA A 35 2.66 11.88 12.49
C ALA A 35 3.47 11.98 11.19
N VAL A 36 4.74 12.36 11.28
CA VAL A 36 5.65 12.39 10.13
C VAL A 36 5.88 10.97 9.57
N ALA A 37 6.08 9.98 10.42
CA ALA A 37 6.25 8.59 10.00
C ALA A 37 5.00 8.02 9.30
N LEU A 38 3.80 8.41 9.74
CA LEU A 38 2.54 8.10 9.06
C LEU A 38 2.45 8.84 7.72
N TYR A 39 2.79 10.12 7.68
CA TYR A 39 2.75 10.92 6.45
C TYR A 39 3.68 10.38 5.37
N ARG A 40 4.86 9.86 5.74
CA ARG A 40 5.77 9.18 4.79
C ARG A 40 5.12 8.00 4.06
N ARG A 41 4.08 7.38 4.62
CA ARG A 41 3.33 6.30 3.97
C ARG A 41 2.35 6.80 2.91
N ARG A 42 2.14 8.12 2.78
CA ARG A 42 1.21 8.73 1.81
C ARG A 42 1.46 8.26 0.38
N ALA A 43 2.73 8.11 -0.03
CA ALA A 43 3.10 7.63 -1.37
C ALA A 43 2.54 6.23 -1.72
N GLN A 44 2.13 5.44 -0.72
CA GLN A 44 1.48 4.14 -0.96
C GLN A 44 0.16 4.28 -1.73
N ILE A 45 -0.57 5.39 -1.56
CA ILE A 45 -1.83 5.62 -2.28
C ILE A 45 -1.61 5.82 -3.79
N GLU A 46 -0.47 6.41 -4.18
CA GLU A 46 -0.11 6.60 -5.59
C GLU A 46 0.16 5.25 -6.27
N THR A 47 0.82 4.34 -5.54
CA THR A 47 1.03 2.97 -6.01
C THR A 47 -0.32 2.28 -6.23
N TYR A 48 -1.26 2.43 -5.29
CA TYR A 48 -2.62 1.90 -5.42
C TYR A 48 -3.36 2.49 -6.63
N PHE A 49 -3.29 3.80 -6.87
CA PHE A 49 -3.89 4.41 -8.07
C PHE A 49 -3.25 3.93 -9.37
N SER A 50 -1.94 3.68 -9.37
CA SER A 50 -1.23 3.12 -10.51
C SER A 50 -1.70 1.69 -10.83
N ASP A 51 -1.90 0.86 -9.80
CA ASP A 51 -2.40 -0.51 -9.91
C ASP A 51 -3.86 -0.57 -10.41
N GLN A 52 -4.71 0.36 -9.98
CA GLN A 52 -6.08 0.48 -10.51
C GLN A 52 -6.14 0.92 -11.98
N LYS A 53 -5.20 1.77 -12.40
CA LYS A 53 -5.11 2.28 -13.78
C LYS A 53 -4.22 1.37 -14.62
N SER A 54 -3.02 1.83 -14.98
CA SER A 54 -2.22 1.26 -16.06
C SER A 54 -1.58 -0.10 -15.74
N ARG A 55 -1.32 -0.41 -14.47
CA ARG A 55 -0.57 -1.63 -14.09
C ARG A 55 -1.46 -2.85 -13.84
N GLY A 56 -2.73 -2.67 -13.54
CA GLY A 56 -3.65 -3.76 -13.18
C GLY A 56 -4.98 -3.69 -13.92
N PHE A 57 -5.99 -3.13 -13.25
CA PHE A 57 -7.39 -3.27 -13.66
C PHE A 57 -7.80 -2.41 -14.86
N ARG A 58 -6.97 -1.44 -15.28
CA ARG A 58 -7.19 -0.57 -16.45
C ARG A 58 -8.57 0.07 -16.45
N ILE A 59 -9.02 0.53 -15.27
CA ILE A 59 -10.34 1.12 -15.07
C ILE A 59 -10.56 2.32 -16.01
N ASN A 60 -9.50 3.06 -16.34
CA ASN A 60 -9.55 4.17 -17.29
C ASN A 60 -9.89 3.76 -18.74
N ARG A 61 -9.81 2.47 -19.09
CA ARG A 61 -10.20 1.93 -20.40
C ARG A 61 -11.62 1.37 -20.44
N SER A 62 -12.36 1.38 -19.33
CA SER A 62 -13.72 0.82 -19.30
C SER A 62 -14.78 1.74 -19.92
N HIS A 63 -14.42 3.00 -20.25
CA HIS A 63 -15.33 4.04 -20.76
C HIS A 63 -16.64 4.19 -19.95
N LEU A 64 -16.58 3.90 -18.64
CA LEU A 64 -17.74 4.02 -17.74
C LEU A 64 -17.94 5.48 -17.35
N SER A 65 -19.01 6.09 -17.86
CA SER A 65 -19.39 7.47 -17.52
C SER A 65 -20.41 7.55 -16.38
N ASP A 66 -21.14 6.47 -16.09
CA ASP A 66 -22.15 6.44 -15.02
C ASP A 66 -21.47 6.29 -13.64
N PRO A 67 -21.65 7.25 -12.72
CA PRO A 67 -20.99 7.24 -11.40
C PRO A 67 -21.40 6.05 -10.53
N VAL A 68 -22.63 5.55 -10.66
CA VAL A 68 -23.10 4.39 -9.87
C VAL A 68 -22.36 3.12 -10.30
N ARG A 69 -22.26 2.88 -11.61
CA ARG A 69 -21.49 1.75 -12.16
C ARG A 69 -20.00 1.87 -11.88
N LEU A 70 -19.43 3.08 -11.96
CA LEU A 70 -18.03 3.31 -11.61
C LEU A 70 -17.77 2.97 -10.14
N THR A 71 -18.66 3.40 -9.23
CA THR A 71 -18.53 3.10 -7.79
C THR A 71 -18.53 1.59 -7.53
N ARG A 72 -19.44 0.85 -8.16
CA ARG A 72 -19.50 -0.62 -8.07
C ARG A 72 -18.22 -1.27 -8.59
N LEU A 73 -17.69 -0.78 -9.72
CA LEU A 73 -16.43 -1.27 -10.27
C LEU A 73 -15.26 -0.99 -9.32
N LEU A 74 -15.18 0.22 -8.75
CA LEU A 74 -14.13 0.60 -7.80
C LEU A 74 -14.15 -0.27 -6.54
N ILE A 75 -15.33 -0.59 -5.99
CA ILE A 75 -15.45 -1.51 -4.85
C ILE A 75 -14.90 -2.89 -5.24
N ALA A 76 -15.33 -3.42 -6.39
CA ALA A 76 -14.89 -4.73 -6.86
C ALA A 76 -13.36 -4.78 -7.12
N THR A 77 -12.80 -3.76 -7.76
CA THR A 77 -11.35 -3.69 -8.04
C THR A 77 -10.55 -3.45 -6.77
N THR A 78 -11.07 -2.71 -5.78
CA THR A 78 -10.43 -2.55 -4.47
C THR A 78 -10.31 -3.89 -3.76
N LEU A 79 -11.40 -4.66 -3.71
CA LEU A 79 -11.39 -6.00 -3.10
C LEU A 79 -10.45 -6.96 -3.85
N ALA A 80 -10.46 -6.90 -5.19
CA ALA A 80 -9.54 -7.69 -6.01
C ALA A 80 -8.07 -7.25 -5.80
N CYS A 81 -7.78 -5.96 -5.65
CA CYS A 81 -6.46 -5.45 -5.27
C CYS A 81 -5.98 -6.05 -3.95
N LEU A 82 -6.83 -6.05 -2.91
CA LEU A 82 -6.48 -6.64 -1.61
C LEU A 82 -6.13 -8.13 -1.74
N TRP A 83 -6.93 -8.87 -2.50
CA TRP A 83 -6.68 -10.29 -2.75
C TRP A 83 -5.40 -10.55 -3.56
N VAL A 84 -5.14 -9.75 -4.60
CA VAL A 84 -3.92 -9.85 -5.40
C VAL A 84 -2.69 -9.49 -4.57
N VAL A 85 -2.77 -8.46 -3.73
CA VAL A 85 -1.67 -8.12 -2.79
C VAL A 85 -1.43 -9.27 -1.82
N TYR A 86 -2.48 -9.93 -1.32
CA TYR A 86 -2.36 -11.15 -0.53
C TYR A 86 -1.59 -12.25 -1.29
N LEU A 87 -1.97 -12.53 -2.53
CA LEU A 87 -1.25 -13.51 -3.37
C LEU A 87 0.22 -13.10 -3.57
N GLY A 88 0.50 -11.81 -3.69
CA GLY A 88 1.87 -11.28 -3.74
C GLY A 88 2.67 -11.57 -2.47
N VAL A 89 2.04 -11.44 -1.31
CA VAL A 89 2.67 -11.78 -0.02
C VAL A 89 3.00 -13.27 0.07
N VAL A 90 2.06 -14.13 -0.36
CA VAL A 90 2.26 -15.59 -0.40
C VAL A 90 3.39 -15.94 -1.37
N ALA A 91 3.34 -15.40 -2.59
CA ALA A 91 4.36 -15.60 -3.62
C ALA A 91 5.77 -15.19 -3.14
N ARG A 92 5.87 -14.12 -2.34
CA ARG A 92 7.14 -13.65 -1.78
C ARG A 92 7.67 -14.56 -0.68
N ARG A 93 6.79 -15.21 0.11
CA ARG A 93 7.18 -16.12 1.20
C ARG A 93 7.56 -17.51 0.71
N ASP A 94 6.77 -18.07 -0.20
CA ASP A 94 6.91 -19.47 -0.63
C ASP A 94 8.06 -19.71 -1.60
N ALA A 95 9.00 -18.76 -1.73
CA ALA A 95 10.18 -18.90 -2.58
C ALA A 95 9.84 -19.36 -4.02
N VAL A 96 8.73 -18.88 -4.59
CA VAL A 96 8.52 -18.94 -6.04
C VAL A 96 9.55 -18.03 -6.79
N SER A 97 10.39 -17.35 -6.02
CA SER A 97 11.58 -16.57 -6.36
C SER A 97 12.66 -17.32 -7.15
N GLY A 98 12.58 -18.64 -7.32
CA GLY A 98 13.49 -19.40 -8.20
C GLY A 98 12.95 -19.64 -9.61
N ARG A 99 11.62 -19.57 -9.82
CA ARG A 99 10.96 -20.04 -11.05
C ARG A 99 10.20 -18.96 -11.81
N ILE A 100 9.96 -17.79 -11.19
CA ILE A 100 9.18 -16.69 -11.77
C ILE A 100 9.98 -15.37 -11.82
N HIS A 101 11.15 -15.30 -11.17
CA HIS A 101 11.98 -14.09 -11.16
C HIS A 101 13.48 -14.40 -10.95
N ARG A 102 14.39 -13.56 -11.47
CA ARG A 102 15.83 -13.64 -11.15
C ARG A 102 16.02 -13.24 -9.67
N SER A 103 16.62 -14.11 -8.86
CA SER A 103 16.90 -13.87 -7.43
C SER A 103 17.76 -12.64 -7.11
N ASN A 104 18.39 -12.00 -8.12
CA ASN A 104 19.36 -10.93 -7.90
C ASN A 104 18.74 -9.51 -7.76
N ARG A 105 17.50 -9.27 -8.23
CA ARG A 105 16.77 -7.99 -8.06
C ARG A 105 15.27 -8.19 -8.12
N CYS A 106 14.50 -7.92 -7.05
CA CYS A 106 13.03 -7.96 -7.06
C CYS A 106 12.44 -6.54 -7.12
N ASP A 107 12.39 -5.94 -8.31
CA ASP A 107 11.82 -4.59 -8.51
C ASP A 107 10.29 -4.58 -8.71
N LEU A 108 9.62 -5.70 -8.40
CA LEU A 108 8.17 -5.86 -8.62
C LEU A 108 7.37 -5.52 -7.37
N SER A 109 6.28 -4.77 -7.55
CA SER A 109 5.31 -4.54 -6.48
C SER A 109 4.64 -5.86 -6.05
N LEU A 110 4.17 -5.94 -4.79
CA LEU A 110 3.41 -7.09 -4.30
C LEU A 110 2.20 -7.38 -5.21
N PHE A 111 1.55 -6.34 -5.72
CA PHE A 111 0.45 -6.46 -6.65
C PHE A 111 0.85 -7.18 -7.95
N SER A 112 1.95 -6.75 -8.59
CA SER A 112 2.45 -7.39 -9.82
C SER A 112 2.89 -8.83 -9.58
N LEU A 113 3.49 -9.11 -8.43
CA LEU A 113 3.89 -10.47 -8.05
C LEU A 113 2.66 -11.38 -7.85
N GLY A 114 1.62 -10.87 -7.19
CA GLY A 114 0.36 -11.58 -6.99
C GLY A 114 -0.37 -11.89 -8.30
N LEU A 115 -0.41 -10.93 -9.23
CA LEU A 115 -0.98 -11.17 -10.57
C LEU A 115 -0.21 -12.25 -11.33
N ARG A 116 1.12 -12.25 -11.27
CA ARG A 116 1.94 -13.29 -11.92
C ARG A 116 1.68 -14.67 -11.33
N LEU A 117 1.57 -14.76 -10.01
CA LEU A 117 1.20 -16.02 -9.34
C LEU A 117 -0.18 -16.48 -9.79
N LEU A 118 -1.18 -15.58 -9.79
CA LEU A 118 -2.54 -15.89 -10.21
C LEU A 118 -2.58 -16.40 -11.66
N VAL A 119 -1.93 -15.70 -12.58
CA VAL A 119 -1.84 -16.11 -14.00
C VAL A 119 -1.14 -17.46 -14.14
N SER A 120 -0.09 -17.73 -13.36
CA SER A 120 0.59 -19.03 -13.36
C SER A 120 -0.32 -20.16 -12.84
N CYS A 121 -1.05 -19.93 -11.75
CA CYS A 121 -2.02 -20.89 -11.22
C CYS A 121 -3.11 -21.21 -12.25
N LEU A 122 -3.67 -20.19 -12.90
CA LEU A 122 -4.72 -20.38 -13.91
C LEU A 122 -4.20 -21.10 -15.16
N ARG A 123 -3.00 -20.75 -15.64
CA ARG A 123 -2.39 -21.40 -16.82
C ARG A 123 -2.05 -22.86 -16.60
N HIS A 124 -1.59 -23.22 -15.39
CA HIS A 124 -1.18 -24.58 -15.07
C HIS A 124 -2.23 -25.36 -14.27
N GLN A 125 -3.46 -24.84 -14.16
CA GLN A 125 -4.57 -25.42 -13.37
C GLN A 125 -4.17 -25.81 -11.95
N ARG A 126 -3.26 -25.04 -11.33
CA ARG A 126 -2.81 -25.27 -9.96
C ARG A 126 -3.79 -24.65 -8.97
N THR A 127 -3.87 -25.24 -7.79
CA THR A 127 -4.66 -24.69 -6.69
C THR A 127 -4.17 -23.29 -6.33
N ILE A 128 -5.10 -22.33 -6.32
CA ILE A 128 -4.81 -20.98 -5.83
C ILE A 128 -4.65 -21.06 -4.31
N PRO A 129 -3.59 -20.48 -3.72
CA PRO A 129 -3.43 -20.47 -2.27
C PRO A 129 -4.65 -19.86 -1.58
N ARG A 130 -5.28 -20.64 -0.69
CA ARG A 130 -6.44 -20.22 0.10
C ARG A 130 -6.00 -19.99 1.54
N GLY A 131 -6.46 -18.90 2.14
CA GLY A 131 -6.16 -18.55 3.53
C GLY A 131 -6.06 -17.05 3.77
N LEU A 132 -6.04 -16.64 5.04
CA LEU A 132 -5.60 -15.29 5.41
C LEU A 132 -4.07 -15.30 5.50
N PRO A 133 -3.38 -14.22 5.07
CA PRO A 133 -1.95 -14.15 5.28
C PRO A 133 -1.70 -14.12 6.79
N LYS A 134 -0.89 -15.05 7.31
CA LYS A 134 -0.27 -14.85 8.63
C LYS A 134 0.37 -13.47 8.61
N PRO A 135 0.12 -12.57 9.57
CA PRO A 135 0.56 -11.18 9.49
C PRO A 135 2.04 -11.10 9.12
N LEU A 136 2.36 -10.24 8.15
CA LEU A 136 3.76 -9.94 7.79
C LEU A 136 4.47 -9.11 8.86
N VAL A 137 3.72 -8.62 9.84
CA VAL A 137 4.24 -7.91 11.01
C VAL A 137 5.02 -8.93 11.85
N ARG A 138 6.32 -9.07 11.56
CA ARG A 138 7.27 -9.36 12.62
C ARG A 138 7.10 -8.20 13.60
N ALA A 139 6.54 -8.46 14.78
CA ALA A 139 6.54 -7.50 15.86
C ALA A 139 7.99 -7.02 16.03
N ARG A 140 8.29 -5.79 15.59
CA ARG A 140 9.52 -5.12 15.98
C ARG A 140 9.34 -4.80 17.46
N GLN A 141 9.64 -5.76 18.33
CA GLN A 141 9.94 -5.50 19.72
C GLN A 141 11.31 -4.82 19.76
N HIS A 142 11.39 -3.58 19.30
CA HIS A 142 12.47 -2.71 19.76
C HIS A 142 12.02 -2.22 21.13
N ALA A 143 12.62 -2.81 22.17
CA ALA A 143 12.70 -2.17 23.46
C ALA A 143 13.29 -0.77 23.23
N LEU A 144 12.45 0.26 23.33
CA LEU A 144 12.92 1.63 23.48
C LEU A 144 13.67 1.66 24.80
N LYS A 145 15.00 1.52 24.75
CA LYS A 145 15.85 2.00 25.83
C LYS A 145 15.77 3.52 25.77
N SER A 146 14.96 4.09 26.67
CA SER A 146 15.00 5.51 26.99
C SER A 146 16.42 5.86 27.45
N SER A 147 17.12 6.64 26.65
CA SER A 147 18.25 7.44 27.12
C SER A 147 17.93 8.88 26.75
N VAL A 148 17.16 9.51 27.62
CA VAL A 148 17.06 10.97 27.68
C VAL A 148 18.36 11.47 28.29
N ARG A 149 19.08 12.31 27.55
CA ARG A 149 19.95 13.35 28.11
C ARG A 149 19.47 14.68 27.54
#